data_AF-A0A3G8WII2-F1
#
_entry.id   AF-A0A3G8WII2-F1
#
_cell.length_a   1.000
_cell.length_b   1.000
_cell.length_c   1.000
_cell.angle_alpha   90.00
_cell.angle_beta   90.00
_cell.angle_gamma   90.00
#
_symmetry.space_group_name_H-M   'P 1'
#
loop_
_entity.id
_entity.type
_entity.pdbx_description
1 polymer ?
#
loop_
_entity_poly.entity_id
_entity_poly.type
_entity_poly.pdbx_seq_one_letter_code
_entity_poly.pdbx_strand_id
1 'polypeptide(L)'
;MSLRKILTFAFIAVIGFSDAQYQLSDPDATPETVKLYENLVKAQKKGYFVGHQDDLAYGVYWKYQDGRSDVKEVVKDFPAVYGWELGDLELGHDKNLDGVPFDKMKEFIKEGHQRGGIITLSWHPNNPVTGKNAWDPSNKSISEILPNGSKHELFKTYLDKVSDFLTDLKDKNGKPIPVLWRPWHEHTGTWFWWGVNSASDEEYKAFFKFTLDYLRKTKNLHNLISVYNTGTEFNSPEEYLKRYPGDDYVDMFSFDAYQRSSVEEGYKFAEQIDGLLKNMNLAGVQHKKSQQLERLATTKFPTISGLPKF
;
A
#
# COMPACT_ATOMS: atom_id res chain seq x y z
N MET A 1 48.10 47.77 31.78
CA MET A 1 48.02 46.69 30.77
C MET A 1 46.60 46.15 30.79
N SER A 2 45.72 46.70 29.94
CA SER A 2 44.26 46.46 29.98
C SER A 2 43.92 45.25 29.12
N LEU A 3 43.52 44.13 29.75
CA LEU A 3 43.01 42.94 29.07
C LEU A 3 41.69 43.29 28.35
N ARG A 4 41.74 43.40 27.02
CA ARG A 4 40.53 43.43 26.18
C ARG A 4 39.92 42.02 26.20
N LYS A 5 38.77 41.88 26.85
CA LYS A 5 37.93 40.67 26.74
C LYS A 5 37.39 40.60 25.32
N ILE A 6 38.00 39.77 24.48
CA ILE A 6 37.44 39.39 23.18
C ILE A 6 36.23 38.51 23.48
N LEU A 7 35.02 39.06 23.32
CA LEU A 7 33.80 38.27 23.29
C LEU A 7 33.78 37.49 21.98
N THR A 8 34.20 36.24 22.04
CA THR A 8 34.00 35.27 20.96
C THR A 8 32.51 34.92 20.94
N PHE A 9 31.75 35.55 20.04
CA PHE A 9 30.40 35.10 19.71
C PHE A 9 30.51 33.77 18.97
N ALA A 10 30.35 32.66 19.69
CA ALA A 10 30.09 31.37 19.08
C ALA A 10 28.67 31.39 18.52
N PHE A 11 28.55 31.63 17.22
CA PHE A 11 27.31 31.39 16.49
C PHE A 11 27.13 29.86 16.44
N ILE A 12 26.41 29.29 17.40
CA ILE A 12 25.89 27.93 17.26
C ILE A 12 24.70 28.05 16.31
N ALA A 13 24.97 27.92 15.02
CA ALA A 13 23.94 27.54 14.08
C ALA A 13 23.52 26.12 14.46
N VAL A 14 22.45 25.99 15.24
CA VAL A 14 21.68 24.75 15.28
C VAL A 14 21.04 24.64 13.90
N ILE A 15 21.80 24.09 12.95
CA ILE A 15 21.20 23.52 11.74
C ILE A 15 20.41 22.34 12.28
N GLY A 16 19.13 22.58 12.59
CA GLY A 16 18.19 21.48 12.71
C GLY A 16 18.28 20.74 11.39
N PHE A 17 18.82 19.52 11.41
CA PHE A 17 18.57 18.58 10.34
C PHE A 17 17.07 18.35 10.37
N SER A 18 16.33 19.18 9.64
CA SER A 18 14.92 18.93 9.41
C SER A 18 14.82 17.55 8.76
N ASP A 19 13.91 16.72 9.26
CA ASP A 19 13.40 15.53 8.56
C ASP A 19 12.78 15.85 7.17
N ALA A 20 13.04 17.04 6.59
CA ALA A 20 12.64 17.53 5.28
C ALA A 20 13.12 16.66 4.10
N GLN A 21 13.75 15.53 4.37
CA GLN A 21 14.11 14.56 3.36
C GLN A 21 12.89 13.73 2.91
N TYR A 22 11.92 13.45 3.79
CA TYR A 22 10.76 12.63 3.48
C TYR A 22 9.50 13.51 3.38
N GLN A 23 9.07 13.80 2.16
CA GLN A 23 7.86 14.55 1.87
C GLN A 23 6.89 13.69 1.07
N LEU A 24 5.60 13.88 1.32
CA LEU A 24 4.55 13.32 0.47
C LEU A 24 4.65 13.94 -0.93
N SER A 25 4.39 13.10 -1.92
CA SER A 25 4.31 13.41 -3.33
C SER A 25 3.06 14.22 -3.68
N ASP A 26 2.03 14.21 -2.83
CA ASP A 26 0.90 15.11 -2.92
C ASP A 26 1.16 16.39 -2.09
N PRO A 27 1.40 17.55 -2.73
CA PRO A 27 1.62 18.80 -2.02
C PRO A 27 0.37 19.31 -1.28
N ASP A 28 -0.82 18.84 -1.67
CA ASP A 28 -2.11 19.24 -1.11
C ASP A 28 -2.62 18.23 -0.07
N ALA A 29 -1.78 17.26 0.32
CA ALA A 29 -2.11 16.22 1.30
C ALA A 29 -2.73 16.80 2.58
N THR A 30 -3.78 16.15 3.07
CA THR A 30 -4.47 16.60 4.29
C THR A 30 -3.52 16.59 5.50
N PRO A 31 -3.73 17.45 6.51
CA PRO A 31 -2.90 17.47 7.71
C PRO A 31 -2.79 16.11 8.40
N GLU A 32 -3.87 15.33 8.42
CA GLU A 32 -3.92 13.97 8.96
C GLU A 32 -3.01 13.02 8.19
N THR A 33 -2.99 13.11 6.86
CA THR A 33 -2.14 12.27 5.98
C THR A 33 -0.67 12.64 6.09
N VAL A 34 -0.35 13.93 6.10
CA VAL A 34 1.01 14.42 6.40
C VAL A 34 1.46 13.86 7.75
N LYS A 35 0.59 13.92 8.76
CA LYS A 35 0.93 13.45 10.11
C LYS A 35 1.17 11.95 10.18
N LEU A 36 0.35 11.16 9.49
CA LEU A 36 0.56 9.71 9.39
C LEU A 36 1.93 9.43 8.75
N TYR A 37 2.24 10.06 7.62
CA TYR A 37 3.50 9.83 6.91
C TYR A 37 4.73 10.18 7.78
N GLU A 38 4.72 11.33 8.46
CA GLU A 38 5.78 11.70 9.41
C GLU A 38 5.98 10.65 10.50
N ASN A 39 4.87 10.10 11.03
CA ASN A 39 4.91 9.10 12.09
C ASN A 39 5.47 7.78 11.58
N LEU A 40 5.10 7.37 10.36
CA LEU A 40 5.65 6.17 9.70
C LEU A 40 7.16 6.29 9.53
N VAL A 41 7.64 7.42 8.96
CA VAL A 41 9.08 7.70 8.80
C VAL A 41 9.83 7.63 10.13
N LYS A 42 9.26 8.21 11.20
CA LYS A 42 9.86 8.16 12.56
C LYS A 42 9.85 6.75 13.15
N ALA A 43 8.84 5.94 12.85
CA ALA A 43 8.67 4.60 13.39
C ALA A 43 9.63 3.58 12.77
N GLN A 44 10.10 3.78 11.53
CA GLN A 44 11.03 2.87 10.85
C GLN A 44 12.29 2.53 11.68
N LYS A 45 12.76 3.47 12.52
CA LYS A 45 13.94 3.26 13.37
C LYS A 45 13.65 2.52 14.69
N LYS A 46 12.38 2.27 15.00
CA LYS A 46 11.92 1.74 16.30
C LYS A 46 11.46 0.29 16.22
N GLY A 47 10.99 -0.16 15.06
CA GLY A 47 10.49 -1.51 14.87
C GLY A 47 9.56 -1.61 13.68
N TYR A 48 8.77 -2.69 13.66
CA TYR A 48 7.86 -3.02 12.58
C TYR A 48 6.42 -2.97 13.07
N PHE A 49 5.52 -2.51 12.21
CA PHE A 49 4.09 -2.69 12.40
C PHE A 49 3.67 -4.04 11.84
N VAL A 50 2.81 -4.75 12.57
CA VAL A 50 2.18 -5.99 12.07
C VAL A 50 0.81 -5.64 11.50
N GLY A 51 0.58 -6.06 10.26
CA GLY A 51 -0.68 -5.87 9.55
C GLY A 51 -1.44 -7.17 9.34
N HIS A 52 -2.77 -7.06 9.22
CA HIS A 52 -3.63 -8.18 8.86
C HIS A 52 -4.75 -7.72 7.92
N GLN A 53 -4.97 -8.49 6.86
CA GLN A 53 -6.00 -8.23 5.85
C GLN A 53 -7.36 -8.71 6.38
N ASP A 54 -8.40 -7.90 6.21
CA ASP A 54 -9.79 -8.21 6.54
C ASP A 54 -10.03 -8.61 8.02
N ASP A 55 -9.13 -8.19 8.92
CA ASP A 55 -9.01 -8.65 10.31
C ASP A 55 -10.30 -8.55 11.14
N LEU A 56 -11.13 -7.55 10.87
CA LEU A 56 -12.39 -7.31 11.59
C LEU A 56 -13.61 -7.92 10.88
N ALA A 57 -13.48 -8.29 9.61
CA ALA A 57 -14.59 -8.84 8.84
C ALA A 57 -14.84 -10.31 9.14
N TYR A 58 -13.78 -11.11 9.28
CA TYR A 58 -13.87 -12.52 9.60
C TYR A 58 -12.55 -13.07 10.15
N GLY A 59 -12.65 -14.22 10.80
CA GLY A 59 -11.53 -15.08 11.13
C GLY A 59 -11.82 -16.51 10.68
N VAL A 60 -10.99 -17.46 11.11
CA VAL A 60 -11.10 -18.86 10.67
C VAL A 60 -12.49 -19.46 10.96
N TYR A 61 -13.12 -19.09 12.08
CA TYR A 61 -14.38 -19.69 12.55
C TYR A 61 -15.51 -18.69 12.82
N TRP A 62 -15.39 -17.45 12.35
CA TRP A 62 -16.40 -16.42 12.61
C TRP A 62 -16.41 -15.35 11.51
N LYS A 63 -17.55 -14.66 11.37
CA LYS A 63 -17.74 -13.62 10.35
C LYS A 63 -18.68 -12.54 10.89
N TYR A 64 -18.30 -11.28 10.71
CA TYR A 64 -19.03 -10.06 11.11
C TYR A 64 -19.50 -10.04 12.58
N GLN A 65 -18.62 -10.43 13.50
CA GLN A 65 -18.88 -10.35 14.93
C GLN A 65 -18.09 -9.20 15.55
N ASP A 66 -18.80 -8.29 16.21
CA ASP A 66 -18.23 -7.05 16.76
C ASP A 66 -17.05 -7.32 17.70
N GLY A 67 -15.96 -6.57 17.50
CA GLY A 67 -14.79 -6.59 18.37
C GLY A 67 -13.90 -7.83 18.30
N ARG A 68 -14.16 -8.74 17.35
CA ARG A 68 -13.35 -9.93 17.09
C ARG A 68 -12.22 -9.66 16.08
N SER A 69 -11.14 -10.40 16.25
CA SER A 69 -9.94 -10.42 15.41
C SER A 69 -9.14 -11.65 15.83
N ASP A 70 -8.76 -12.51 14.87
CA ASP A 70 -7.94 -13.69 15.19
C ASP A 70 -6.58 -13.27 15.77
N VAL A 71 -6.01 -12.16 15.28
CA VAL A 71 -4.78 -11.56 15.83
C VAL A 71 -4.97 -11.22 17.31
N LYS A 72 -6.03 -10.47 17.64
CA LYS A 72 -6.34 -10.11 19.04
C LYS A 72 -6.60 -11.32 19.91
N GLU A 73 -7.29 -12.33 19.41
CA GLU A 73 -7.59 -13.53 20.20
C GLU A 73 -6.32 -14.31 20.57
N VAL A 74 -5.34 -14.33 19.66
CA VAL A 74 -4.05 -15.02 19.87
C VAL A 74 -3.08 -14.19 20.69
N VAL A 75 -2.79 -12.94 20.27
CA VAL A 75 -1.72 -12.12 20.87
C VAL A 75 -2.23 -11.02 21.81
N LYS A 76 -3.54 -10.96 22.07
CA LYS A 76 -4.21 -10.04 23.01
C LYS A 76 -4.19 -8.56 22.63
N ASP A 77 -3.81 -8.25 21.39
CA ASP A 77 -3.91 -6.91 20.81
C ASP A 77 -4.29 -6.98 19.33
N PHE A 78 -4.93 -5.93 18.81
CA PHE A 78 -5.26 -5.83 17.40
C PHE A 78 -4.00 -5.61 16.53
N PRO A 79 -4.05 -5.89 15.21
CA PRO A 79 -2.96 -5.49 14.32
C PRO A 79 -2.83 -3.96 14.29
N ALA A 80 -1.60 -3.48 14.09
CA ALA A 80 -1.35 -2.05 13.93
C ALA A 80 -1.77 -1.53 12.55
N VAL A 81 -1.76 -2.40 11.53
CA VAL A 81 -2.19 -2.08 10.16
C VAL A 81 -3.38 -2.95 9.77
N TYR A 82 -4.46 -2.31 9.33
CA TYR A 82 -5.67 -2.96 8.84
C TYR A 82 -5.72 -2.88 7.32
N GLY A 83 -5.58 -4.03 6.66
CA GLY A 83 -5.69 -4.14 5.20
C GLY A 83 -7.10 -4.43 4.74
N TRP A 84 -7.53 -3.79 3.66
CA TRP A 84 -8.82 -4.06 3.00
C TRP A 84 -8.69 -4.07 1.48
N GLU A 85 -9.65 -4.68 0.80
CA GLU A 85 -9.62 -4.95 -0.63
C GLU A 85 -10.86 -4.39 -1.35
N LEU A 86 -10.63 -3.65 -2.45
CA LEU A 86 -11.67 -2.95 -3.19
C LEU A 86 -12.16 -3.63 -4.48
N GLY A 87 -11.62 -4.77 -4.89
CA GLY A 87 -12.02 -5.41 -6.15
C GLY A 87 -13.52 -5.75 -6.17
N ASP A 88 -14.12 -5.67 -7.35
CA ASP A 88 -15.56 -5.64 -7.63
C ASP A 88 -16.29 -4.31 -7.28
N LEU A 89 -15.68 -3.39 -6.53
CA LEU A 89 -16.27 -2.05 -6.27
C LEU A 89 -16.55 -1.30 -7.57
N GLU A 90 -15.64 -1.42 -8.53
CA GLU A 90 -15.70 -0.73 -9.82
C GLU A 90 -16.88 -1.17 -10.69
N LEU A 91 -17.45 -2.34 -10.41
CA LEU A 91 -18.62 -2.88 -11.09
C LEU A 91 -19.93 -2.39 -10.46
N GLY A 92 -19.84 -1.64 -9.35
CA GLY A 92 -21.00 -1.20 -8.57
C GLY A 92 -21.62 -2.31 -7.72
N HIS A 93 -20.84 -3.34 -7.35
CA HIS A 93 -21.29 -4.37 -6.43
C HIS A 93 -21.34 -3.83 -4.98
N ASP A 94 -22.21 -4.41 -4.16
CA ASP A 94 -22.32 -4.06 -2.73
C ASP A 94 -21.23 -4.72 -1.86
N LYS A 95 -20.50 -5.69 -2.42
CA LYS A 95 -19.47 -6.48 -1.75
C LYS A 95 -18.22 -6.57 -2.62
N ASN A 96 -17.06 -6.69 -1.99
CA ASN A 96 -15.82 -6.98 -2.69
C ASN A 96 -15.79 -8.44 -3.20
N LEU A 97 -14.73 -8.78 -3.95
CA LEU A 97 -14.52 -10.13 -4.51
C LEU A 97 -14.47 -11.27 -3.46
N ASP A 98 -14.14 -10.97 -2.20
CA ASP A 98 -14.12 -11.94 -1.08
C ASP A 98 -15.46 -11.99 -0.31
N GLY A 99 -16.44 -11.19 -0.75
CA GLY A 99 -17.78 -11.13 -0.20
C GLY A 99 -17.91 -10.25 1.05
N VAL A 100 -16.97 -9.35 1.33
CA VAL A 100 -17.06 -8.32 2.37
C VAL A 100 -17.91 -7.14 1.87
N PRO A 101 -19.04 -6.81 2.52
CA PRO A 101 -19.84 -5.64 2.15
C PRO A 101 -19.07 -4.34 2.31
N PHE A 102 -19.13 -3.45 1.32
CA PHE A 102 -18.40 -2.18 1.33
C PHE A 102 -18.87 -1.25 2.46
N ASP A 103 -20.16 -1.28 2.82
CA ASP A 103 -20.67 -0.50 3.95
C ASP A 103 -20.06 -0.98 5.28
N LYS A 104 -19.98 -2.30 5.48
CA LYS A 104 -19.28 -2.87 6.66
C LYS A 104 -17.79 -2.58 6.63
N MET A 105 -17.16 -2.64 5.46
CA MET A 105 -15.75 -2.29 5.32
C MET A 105 -15.49 -0.85 5.77
N LYS A 106 -16.35 0.12 5.41
CA LYS A 106 -16.25 1.50 5.90
C LYS A 106 -16.41 1.59 7.42
N GLU A 107 -17.34 0.84 8.01
CA GLU A 107 -17.50 0.75 9.47
C GLU A 107 -16.20 0.25 10.13
N PHE A 108 -15.65 -0.85 9.62
CA PHE A 108 -14.42 -1.45 10.13
C PHE A 108 -13.19 -0.55 9.96
N ILE A 109 -13.08 0.16 8.84
CA ILE A 109 -12.04 1.17 8.61
C ILE A 109 -12.13 2.28 9.65
N LYS A 110 -13.34 2.81 9.90
CA LYS A 110 -13.56 3.85 10.92
C LYS A 110 -13.21 3.33 12.31
N GLU A 111 -13.55 2.09 12.61
CA GLU A 111 -13.25 1.43 13.88
C GLU A 111 -11.74 1.24 14.11
N GLY A 112 -11.03 0.73 13.11
CA GLY A 112 -9.57 0.57 13.14
C GLY A 112 -8.86 1.92 13.25
N HIS A 113 -9.29 2.92 12.48
CA HIS A 113 -8.76 4.28 12.56
C HIS A 113 -8.99 4.92 13.94
N GLN A 114 -10.19 4.75 14.52
CA GLN A 114 -10.51 5.28 15.85
C GLN A 114 -9.62 4.68 16.96
N ARG A 115 -9.12 3.46 16.78
CA ARG A 115 -8.14 2.84 17.68
C ARG A 115 -6.70 3.33 17.48
N GLY A 116 -6.45 4.17 16.48
CA GLY A 116 -5.09 4.58 16.08
C GLY A 116 -4.42 3.61 15.12
N GLY A 117 -5.18 2.69 14.51
CA GLY A 117 -4.68 1.80 13.47
C GLY A 117 -4.39 2.53 12.16
N ILE A 118 -3.45 1.98 11.40
CA ILE A 118 -3.08 2.41 10.06
C ILE A 118 -3.99 1.68 9.06
N ILE A 119 -4.53 2.39 8.08
CA ILE A 119 -5.41 1.80 7.06
C ILE A 119 -4.62 1.65 5.76
N THR A 120 -4.62 0.45 5.18
CA THR A 120 -4.06 0.18 3.84
C THR A 120 -5.12 -0.45 2.96
N LEU A 121 -5.20 -0.01 1.70
CA LEU A 121 -6.17 -0.49 0.72
C LEU A 121 -5.44 -1.03 -0.51
N SER A 122 -5.73 -2.29 -0.86
CA SER A 122 -5.42 -2.87 -2.16
C SER A 122 -6.63 -2.87 -3.07
N TRP A 123 -6.38 -3.05 -4.36
CA TRP A 123 -7.43 -3.11 -5.36
C TRP A 123 -7.07 -4.12 -6.45
N HIS A 124 -7.94 -5.12 -6.63
CA HIS A 124 -7.92 -6.13 -7.68
C HIS A 124 -9.10 -5.92 -8.63
N PRO A 125 -9.09 -4.85 -9.46
CA PRO A 125 -10.17 -4.60 -10.39
C PRO A 125 -10.25 -5.65 -11.49
N ASN A 126 -11.47 -5.88 -11.97
CA ASN A 126 -11.69 -6.61 -13.21
C ASN A 126 -10.97 -5.95 -14.39
N ASN A 127 -10.52 -6.77 -15.33
CA ASN A 127 -9.91 -6.33 -16.56
C ASN A 127 -10.96 -5.60 -17.43
N PRO A 128 -10.82 -4.29 -17.68
CA PRO A 128 -11.82 -3.49 -18.39
C PRO A 128 -11.93 -3.81 -19.89
N VAL A 129 -10.94 -4.51 -20.46
CA VAL A 129 -10.99 -4.93 -21.87
C VAL A 129 -11.78 -6.22 -22.04
N THR A 130 -11.53 -7.21 -21.20
CA THR A 130 -12.12 -8.56 -21.33
C THR A 130 -13.35 -8.77 -20.46
N GLY A 131 -13.54 -7.94 -19.43
CA GLY A 131 -14.59 -8.07 -18.41
C GLY A 131 -14.34 -9.19 -17.40
N LYS A 132 -13.19 -9.89 -17.46
CA LYS A 132 -12.82 -10.92 -16.47
C LYS A 132 -12.14 -10.31 -15.25
N ASN A 133 -11.79 -11.14 -14.27
CA ASN A 133 -11.16 -10.69 -13.03
C ASN A 133 -9.71 -10.19 -13.21
N ALA A 134 -9.10 -9.73 -12.11
CA ALA A 134 -7.74 -9.20 -12.06
C ALA A 134 -6.67 -10.17 -12.63
N TRP A 135 -6.93 -11.48 -12.57
CA TRP A 135 -6.02 -12.55 -12.99
C TRP A 135 -6.15 -12.96 -14.47
N ASP A 136 -6.71 -12.08 -15.31
CA ASP A 136 -6.79 -12.29 -16.76
C ASP A 136 -5.73 -11.45 -17.52
N PRO A 137 -4.48 -11.92 -17.66
CA PRO A 137 -3.42 -11.23 -18.41
C PRO A 137 -3.50 -11.50 -19.93
N SER A 138 -4.66 -11.92 -20.46
CA SER A 138 -4.78 -12.41 -21.84
C SER A 138 -4.61 -11.34 -22.93
N ASN A 139 -4.52 -10.06 -22.55
CA ASN A 139 -4.42 -8.94 -23.49
C ASN A 139 -3.58 -7.78 -22.92
N LYS A 140 -3.22 -6.82 -23.79
CA LYS A 140 -2.53 -5.59 -23.39
C LYS A 140 -3.54 -4.54 -22.88
N SER A 141 -4.09 -4.74 -21.68
CA SER A 141 -5.18 -3.89 -21.17
C SER A 141 -4.78 -2.45 -20.93
N ILE A 142 -3.53 -2.20 -20.52
CA ILE A 142 -3.10 -0.84 -20.15
C ILE A 142 -3.17 0.13 -21.33
N SER A 143 -2.73 -0.27 -22.53
CA SER A 143 -2.79 0.60 -23.71
C SER A 143 -4.21 1.01 -24.07
N GLU A 144 -5.20 0.15 -23.80
CA GLU A 144 -6.61 0.39 -24.10
C GLU A 144 -7.31 1.29 -23.07
N ILE A 145 -6.76 1.46 -21.86
CA ILE A 145 -7.35 2.30 -20.80
C ILE A 145 -6.64 3.63 -20.60
N LEU A 146 -5.43 3.79 -21.15
CA LEU A 146 -4.75 5.08 -21.19
C LEU A 146 -5.48 6.08 -22.10
N PRO A 147 -5.19 7.40 -22.00
CA PRO A 147 -5.79 8.39 -22.90
C PRO A 147 -5.68 7.98 -24.37
N ASN A 148 -6.79 8.12 -25.10
CA ASN A 148 -7.01 7.66 -26.49
C ASN A 148 -7.25 6.15 -26.67
N GLY A 149 -7.18 5.33 -25.61
CA GLY A 149 -7.54 3.92 -25.65
C GLY A 149 -9.05 3.69 -25.68
N SER A 150 -9.48 2.56 -26.27
CA SER A 150 -10.92 2.27 -26.49
C SER A 150 -11.73 2.06 -25.21
N LYS A 151 -11.06 1.77 -24.09
CA LYS A 151 -11.63 1.54 -22.75
C LYS A 151 -11.30 2.65 -21.76
N HIS A 152 -10.76 3.78 -22.21
CA HIS A 152 -10.38 4.90 -21.34
C HIS A 152 -11.54 5.41 -20.49
N GLU A 153 -12.68 5.70 -21.12
CA GLU A 153 -13.86 6.21 -20.39
C GLU A 153 -14.44 5.15 -19.44
N LEU A 154 -14.42 3.87 -19.80
CA LEU A 154 -14.80 2.79 -18.89
C LEU A 154 -13.88 2.77 -17.66
N PHE A 155 -12.57 2.86 -17.87
CA PHE A 155 -11.63 2.86 -16.76
C PHE A 155 -11.78 4.09 -15.85
N LYS A 156 -12.13 5.26 -16.39
CA LYS A 156 -12.50 6.42 -15.56
C LYS A 156 -13.71 6.12 -14.67
N THR A 157 -14.72 5.40 -15.15
CA THR A 157 -15.84 4.98 -14.28
C THR A 157 -15.40 4.06 -13.14
N TYR A 158 -14.34 3.25 -13.34
CA TYR A 158 -13.78 2.42 -12.28
C TYR A 158 -13.12 3.30 -11.20
N LEU A 159 -12.33 4.28 -11.65
CA LEU A 159 -11.70 5.26 -10.76
C LEU A 159 -12.73 6.13 -10.04
N ASP A 160 -13.86 6.47 -10.68
CA ASP A 160 -14.96 7.18 -10.04
C ASP A 160 -15.50 6.38 -8.84
N LYS A 161 -15.80 5.10 -9.01
CA LYS A 161 -16.31 4.24 -7.91
C LYS A 161 -15.33 4.15 -6.74
N VAL A 162 -14.04 3.94 -7.04
CA VAL A 162 -12.99 3.93 -6.01
C VAL A 162 -12.89 5.28 -5.30
N SER A 163 -12.93 6.38 -6.06
CA SER A 163 -12.82 7.72 -5.49
C SER A 163 -14.02 8.10 -4.61
N ASP A 164 -15.23 7.67 -4.97
CA ASP A 164 -16.44 7.90 -4.18
C ASP A 164 -16.33 7.16 -2.83
N PHE A 165 -15.82 5.92 -2.85
CA PHE A 165 -15.53 5.16 -1.63
C PHE A 165 -14.49 5.88 -0.76
N LEU A 166 -13.34 6.29 -1.34
CA LEU A 166 -12.26 6.98 -0.63
C LEU A 166 -12.69 8.34 -0.05
N THR A 167 -13.53 9.09 -0.78
CA THR A 167 -14.08 10.38 -0.33
C THR A 167 -14.97 10.23 0.91
N ASP A 168 -15.66 9.11 1.02
CA ASP A 168 -16.57 8.81 2.14
C ASP A 168 -15.83 8.28 3.40
N LEU A 169 -14.54 7.99 3.29
CA LEU A 169 -13.71 7.59 4.43
C LEU A 169 -13.39 8.80 5.32
N LYS A 170 -14.33 9.11 6.20
CA LYS A 170 -14.21 10.18 7.20
C LYS A 170 -14.32 9.63 8.62
N ASP A 171 -13.53 10.20 9.52
CA ASP A 171 -13.61 9.92 10.95
C ASP A 171 -14.93 10.47 11.54
N LYS A 172 -15.15 10.21 12.83
CA LYS A 172 -16.33 10.69 13.56
C LYS A 172 -16.48 12.22 13.61
N ASN A 173 -15.42 12.97 13.30
CA ASN A 173 -15.40 14.43 13.26
C ASN A 173 -15.54 14.96 11.83
N GLY A 174 -15.74 14.09 10.84
CA GLY A 174 -15.83 14.46 9.42
C GLY A 174 -14.48 14.69 8.75
N LYS A 175 -13.35 14.39 9.41
CA LYS A 175 -12.01 14.53 8.84
C LYS A 175 -11.67 13.34 7.94
N PRO A 176 -11.01 13.54 6.79
CA PRO A 176 -10.58 12.43 5.94
C PRO A 176 -9.67 11.46 6.70
N ILE A 177 -9.91 10.15 6.53
CA ILE A 177 -9.06 9.09 7.08
C ILE A 177 -7.88 8.90 6.13
N PRO A 178 -6.62 9.00 6.61
CA PRO A 178 -5.44 8.70 5.81
C PRO A 178 -5.38 7.23 5.41
N VAL A 179 -5.00 6.96 4.16
CA VAL A 179 -4.94 5.61 3.58
C VAL A 179 -3.59 5.38 2.92
N LEU A 180 -2.94 4.25 3.23
CA LEU A 180 -1.88 3.69 2.38
C LEU A 180 -2.56 3.10 1.13
N TRP A 181 -2.42 3.80 0.01
CA TRP A 181 -3.06 3.44 -1.25
C TRP A 181 -2.09 2.63 -2.10
N ARG A 182 -2.36 1.33 -2.25
CA ARG A 182 -1.48 0.36 -2.90
C ARG A 182 -2.14 -0.28 -4.13
N PRO A 183 -2.53 0.51 -5.16
CA PRO A 183 -3.02 -0.05 -6.41
C PRO A 183 -1.86 -0.64 -7.22
N TRP A 184 -2.18 -1.52 -8.17
CA TRP A 184 -1.22 -2.04 -9.15
C TRP A 184 -0.03 -2.81 -8.54
N HIS A 185 -0.24 -3.39 -7.35
CA HIS A 185 0.76 -4.20 -6.67
C HIS A 185 1.21 -5.42 -7.46
N GLU A 186 2.39 -5.94 -7.13
CA GLU A 186 3.04 -7.06 -7.81
C GLU A 186 3.13 -6.90 -9.35
N HIS A 187 3.27 -5.68 -9.84
CA HIS A 187 3.31 -5.41 -11.28
C HIS A 187 4.51 -6.02 -12.02
N THR A 188 5.49 -6.55 -11.28
CA THR A 188 6.63 -7.31 -11.82
C THR A 188 6.26 -8.76 -12.14
N GLY A 189 5.14 -9.25 -11.61
CA GLY A 189 4.57 -10.56 -11.89
C GLY A 189 3.85 -10.64 -13.24
N THR A 190 3.46 -11.86 -13.61
CA THR A 190 2.80 -12.18 -14.88
C THR A 190 1.32 -12.53 -14.74
N TRP A 191 0.80 -12.56 -13.52
CA TRP A 191 -0.53 -13.07 -13.20
C TRP A 191 -1.63 -12.01 -13.28
N PHE A 192 -1.32 -10.73 -13.13
CA PHE A 192 -2.29 -9.65 -13.23
C PHE A 192 -2.35 -9.02 -14.62
N TRP A 193 -3.50 -8.47 -15.00
CA TRP A 193 -3.65 -7.75 -16.27
C TRP A 193 -2.82 -6.45 -16.34
N TRP A 194 -2.26 -5.96 -15.23
CA TRP A 194 -1.28 -4.86 -15.18
C TRP A 194 0.19 -5.33 -15.05
N GLY A 195 0.44 -6.64 -15.09
CA GLY A 195 1.76 -7.24 -14.92
C GLY A 195 2.72 -7.05 -16.11
N VAL A 196 3.89 -7.69 -16.06
CA VAL A 196 4.98 -7.48 -17.04
C VAL A 196 4.63 -7.90 -18.47
N ASN A 197 3.74 -8.87 -18.63
CA ASN A 197 3.35 -9.36 -19.95
C ASN A 197 2.27 -8.49 -20.62
N SER A 198 1.61 -7.64 -19.85
CA SER A 198 0.39 -6.94 -20.27
C SER A 198 0.63 -5.47 -20.62
N ALA A 199 1.84 -4.95 -20.36
CA ALA A 199 2.25 -3.59 -20.69
C ALA A 199 3.77 -3.48 -20.78
N SER A 200 4.24 -2.54 -21.61
CA SER A 200 5.61 -2.05 -21.53
C SER A 200 5.86 -1.29 -20.22
N ASP A 201 7.13 -1.08 -19.87
CA ASP A 201 7.49 -0.36 -18.65
C ASP A 201 7.00 1.09 -18.67
N GLU A 202 7.02 1.74 -19.82
CA GLU A 202 6.53 3.12 -19.98
C GLU A 202 5.00 3.23 -19.94
N GLU A 203 4.30 2.25 -20.49
CA GLU A 203 2.83 2.17 -20.36
C GLU A 203 2.43 1.98 -18.89
N TYR A 204 3.13 1.13 -18.14
CA TYR A 204 2.86 0.96 -16.71
C TYR A 204 3.12 2.26 -15.93
N LYS A 205 4.23 2.95 -16.19
CA LYS A 205 4.52 4.26 -15.56
C LYS A 205 3.43 5.28 -15.89
N ALA A 206 3.02 5.38 -17.14
CA ALA A 206 1.95 6.29 -17.56
C ALA A 206 0.62 5.95 -16.89
N PHE A 207 0.31 4.67 -16.74
CA PHE A 207 -0.89 4.16 -16.10
C PHE A 207 -0.94 4.47 -14.60
N PHE A 208 0.17 4.25 -13.90
CA PHE A 208 0.29 4.61 -12.49
C PHE A 208 0.11 6.12 -12.30
N LYS A 209 0.77 6.94 -13.13
CA LYS A 209 0.65 8.40 -13.10
C LYS A 209 -0.78 8.86 -13.36
N PHE A 210 -1.41 8.33 -14.41
CA PHE A 210 -2.79 8.65 -14.76
C PHE A 210 -3.75 8.35 -13.60
N THR A 211 -3.60 7.19 -12.96
CA THR A 211 -4.43 6.80 -11.80
C THR A 211 -4.35 7.84 -10.69
N LEU A 212 -3.14 8.23 -10.27
CA LEU A 212 -2.99 9.21 -9.19
C LEU A 212 -3.37 10.62 -9.60
N ASP A 213 -3.05 11.04 -10.81
CA ASP A 213 -3.47 12.34 -11.32
C ASP A 213 -4.99 12.46 -11.37
N TYR A 214 -5.68 11.39 -11.77
CA TYR A 214 -7.13 11.37 -11.75
C TYR A 214 -7.68 11.51 -10.32
N LEU A 215 -7.18 10.71 -9.37
CA LEU A 215 -7.62 10.78 -7.97
C LEU A 215 -7.31 12.14 -7.33
N ARG A 216 -6.08 12.65 -7.49
CA ARG A 216 -5.63 13.91 -6.88
C ARG A 216 -6.22 15.14 -7.57
N LYS A 217 -6.05 15.26 -8.89
CA LYS A 217 -6.37 16.49 -9.63
C LYS A 217 -7.81 16.55 -10.11
N THR A 218 -8.41 15.41 -10.46
CA THR A 218 -9.80 15.37 -10.97
C THR A 218 -10.80 15.14 -9.85
N LYS A 219 -10.49 14.24 -8.91
CA LYS A 219 -11.39 13.85 -7.81
C LYS A 219 -11.04 14.54 -6.48
N ASN A 220 -9.98 15.36 -6.45
CA ASN A 220 -9.59 16.18 -5.30
C ASN A 220 -9.39 15.34 -4.01
N LEU A 221 -8.80 14.16 -4.17
CA LEU A 221 -8.46 13.26 -3.06
C LEU A 221 -7.03 13.51 -2.59
N HIS A 222 -6.92 13.95 -1.33
CA HIS A 222 -5.66 14.33 -0.70
C HIS A 222 -5.36 13.54 0.58
N ASN A 223 -6.08 12.45 0.80
CA ASN A 223 -5.91 11.59 1.97
C ASN A 223 -5.11 10.30 1.68
N LEU A 224 -4.39 10.24 0.55
CA LEU A 224 -3.70 9.04 0.07
C LEU A 224 -2.18 9.14 0.21
N ILE A 225 -1.57 8.10 0.77
CA ILE A 225 -0.12 7.85 0.74
C ILE A 225 0.11 6.77 -0.34
N SER A 226 0.72 7.15 -1.45
CA SER A 226 0.93 6.28 -2.61
C SER A 226 2.03 5.26 -2.35
N VAL A 227 1.70 3.97 -2.48
CA VAL A 227 2.61 2.85 -2.27
C VAL A 227 2.98 2.20 -3.61
N TYR A 228 4.26 2.22 -3.97
CA TYR A 228 4.80 1.44 -5.08
C TYR A 228 5.18 0.05 -4.58
N ASN A 229 4.66 -0.99 -5.23
CA ASN A 229 4.78 -2.37 -4.77
C ASN A 229 5.16 -3.31 -5.91
N THR A 230 6.28 -4.03 -5.74
CA THR A 230 6.72 -5.10 -6.64
C THR A 230 6.38 -6.48 -6.07
N GLY A 231 6.47 -7.52 -6.90
CA GLY A 231 6.66 -8.88 -6.42
C GLY A 231 8.12 -9.11 -6.01
N THR A 232 8.61 -10.34 -6.13
CA THR A 232 9.99 -10.70 -5.76
C THR A 232 10.97 -10.73 -6.94
N GLU A 233 10.52 -10.30 -8.12
CA GLU A 233 11.27 -10.43 -9.39
C GLU A 233 12.28 -9.28 -9.58
N PHE A 234 13.16 -9.06 -8.61
CA PHE A 234 14.25 -8.09 -8.67
C PHE A 234 15.48 -8.52 -7.85
N ASN A 235 16.68 -8.22 -8.32
CA ASN A 235 17.95 -8.54 -7.66
C ASN A 235 18.85 -7.32 -7.47
N SER A 236 18.41 -6.14 -7.91
CA SER A 236 19.12 -4.87 -7.72
C SER A 236 18.14 -3.70 -7.53
N PRO A 237 18.60 -2.54 -7.01
CA PRO A 237 17.80 -1.33 -6.95
C PRO A 237 17.28 -0.88 -8.32
N GLU A 238 18.07 -1.04 -9.38
CA GLU A 238 17.70 -0.67 -10.75
C GLU A 238 16.57 -1.56 -11.29
N GLU A 239 16.62 -2.87 -11.00
CA GLU A 239 15.54 -3.79 -11.35
C GLU A 239 14.25 -3.46 -10.59
N TYR A 240 14.35 -3.15 -9.29
CA TYR A 240 13.21 -2.72 -8.47
C TYR A 240 12.55 -1.44 -9.02
N LEU A 241 13.37 -0.48 -9.45
CA LEU A 241 12.91 0.82 -9.97
C LEU A 241 12.57 0.82 -11.47
N LYS A 242 12.66 -0.32 -12.17
CA LYS A 242 12.46 -0.40 -13.63
C LYS A 242 11.14 0.22 -14.11
N ARG A 243 10.08 0.05 -13.32
CA ARG A 243 8.71 0.55 -13.57
C ARG A 243 8.31 1.70 -12.63
N TYR A 244 9.26 2.27 -11.90
CA TYR A 244 9.03 3.39 -10.99
C TYR A 244 8.55 4.63 -11.75
N PRO A 245 7.39 5.22 -11.40
CA PRO A 245 6.83 6.37 -12.11
C PRO A 245 7.55 7.69 -11.79
N GLY A 246 8.33 7.76 -10.71
CA GLY A 246 9.08 8.95 -10.29
C GLY A 246 8.64 9.49 -8.93
N ASP A 247 9.45 10.40 -8.39
CA ASP A 247 9.34 10.88 -7.00
C ASP A 247 8.05 11.65 -6.72
N ASP A 248 7.44 12.26 -7.74
CA ASP A 248 6.17 13.01 -7.63
C ASP A 248 4.93 12.12 -7.56
N TYR A 249 5.09 10.80 -7.61
CA TYR A 249 3.97 9.85 -7.64
C TYR A 249 4.01 8.79 -6.54
N VAL A 250 5.12 8.64 -5.82
CA VAL A 250 5.30 7.55 -4.85
C VAL A 250 5.78 8.11 -3.54
N ASP A 251 5.16 7.65 -2.45
CA ASP A 251 5.50 8.03 -1.08
C ASP A 251 6.25 6.92 -0.36
N MET A 252 5.93 5.66 -0.70
CA MET A 252 6.45 4.48 -0.04
C MET A 252 6.84 3.38 -1.02
N PHE A 253 7.96 2.72 -0.74
CA PHE A 253 8.41 1.51 -1.42
C PHE A 253 8.02 0.27 -0.65
N SER A 254 7.58 -0.74 -1.39
CA SER A 254 7.26 -2.04 -0.85
C SER A 254 7.46 -3.17 -1.84
N PHE A 255 7.42 -4.40 -1.34
CA PHE A 255 7.22 -5.58 -2.15
C PHE A 255 6.37 -6.61 -1.40
N ASP A 256 5.80 -7.54 -2.16
CA ASP A 256 5.06 -8.68 -1.64
C ASP A 256 5.89 -9.95 -1.80
N ALA A 257 5.96 -10.76 -0.75
CA ALA A 257 6.70 -12.02 -0.76
C ALA A 257 6.00 -13.13 0.02
N TYR A 258 6.08 -14.33 -0.53
CA TYR A 258 5.40 -15.49 0.00
C TYR A 258 6.32 -16.70 0.07
N GLN A 259 6.41 -17.34 1.23
CA GLN A 259 7.09 -18.63 1.34
C GLN A 259 6.18 -19.72 0.76
N ARG A 260 6.58 -20.26 -0.39
CA ARG A 260 5.87 -21.37 -1.08
C ARG A 260 6.56 -22.73 -0.92
N SER A 261 7.80 -22.72 -0.45
CA SER A 261 8.61 -23.91 -0.12
C SER A 261 8.22 -24.51 1.24
N SER A 262 8.80 -25.66 1.61
CA SER A 262 8.56 -26.24 2.94
C SER A 262 9.11 -25.34 4.05
N VAL A 263 8.65 -25.57 5.28
CA VAL A 263 9.16 -24.84 6.47
C VAL A 263 10.66 -25.06 6.66
N GLU A 264 11.15 -26.26 6.35
CA GLU A 264 12.57 -26.64 6.43
C GLU A 264 13.46 -25.80 5.49
N GLU A 265 12.90 -25.32 4.38
CA GLU A 265 13.58 -24.40 3.45
C GLU A 265 13.37 -22.92 3.80
N GLY A 266 12.76 -22.62 4.96
CA GLY A 266 12.48 -21.25 5.40
C GLY A 266 13.72 -20.36 5.48
N TYR A 267 14.90 -20.92 5.77
CA TYR A 267 16.16 -20.15 5.79
C TYR A 267 16.52 -19.57 4.42
N LYS A 268 16.29 -20.31 3.34
CA LYS A 268 16.53 -19.80 1.97
C LYS A 268 15.59 -18.65 1.63
N PHE A 269 14.35 -18.76 2.08
CA PHE A 269 13.37 -17.69 1.92
C PHE A 269 13.79 -16.46 2.73
N ALA A 270 14.20 -16.62 3.98
CA ALA A 270 14.71 -15.51 4.79
C ALA A 270 15.91 -14.82 4.15
N GLU A 271 16.89 -15.58 3.64
CA GLU A 271 18.05 -15.03 2.93
C GLU A 271 17.64 -14.26 1.66
N GLN A 272 16.67 -14.78 0.90
CA GLN A 272 16.09 -14.06 -0.23
C GLN A 272 15.46 -12.73 0.21
N ILE A 273 14.64 -12.74 1.27
CA ILE A 273 14.00 -11.53 1.80
C ILE A 273 15.04 -10.50 2.25
N ASP A 274 16.12 -10.91 2.90
CA ASP A 274 17.20 -10.00 3.31
C ASP A 274 17.84 -9.30 2.09
N GLY A 275 18.08 -10.06 1.00
CA GLY A 275 18.57 -9.51 -0.25
C GLY A 275 17.61 -8.49 -0.88
N LEU A 276 16.31 -8.84 -0.95
CA LEU A 276 15.26 -7.97 -1.49
C LEU A 276 15.09 -6.69 -0.65
N LEU A 277 15.04 -6.82 0.67
CA LEU A 277 14.97 -5.69 1.61
C LEU A 277 16.17 -4.76 1.43
N LYS A 278 17.40 -5.31 1.31
CA LYS A 278 18.60 -4.51 1.05
C LYS A 278 18.47 -3.69 -0.23
N ASN A 279 18.05 -4.32 -1.33
CA ASN A 279 17.93 -3.65 -2.62
C ASN A 279 16.84 -2.56 -2.62
N MET A 280 15.66 -2.85 -2.05
CA MET A 280 14.60 -1.87 -1.88
C MET A 280 15.03 -0.71 -0.98
N ASN A 281 15.76 -0.99 0.11
CA ASN A 281 16.25 0.06 1.02
C ASN A 281 17.27 0.98 0.33
N LEU A 282 18.15 0.45 -0.50
CA LEU A 282 19.07 1.26 -1.31
C LEU A 282 18.31 2.19 -2.26
N ALA A 283 17.30 1.68 -2.97
CA ALA A 283 16.41 2.48 -3.80
C ALA A 283 15.69 3.57 -2.96
N GLY A 284 15.19 3.21 -1.79
CA GLY A 284 14.51 4.12 -0.86
C GLY A 284 15.41 5.25 -0.34
N VAL A 285 16.67 4.97 -0.06
CA VAL A 285 17.66 6.01 0.32
C VAL A 285 17.95 6.94 -0.85
N GLN A 286 18.14 6.39 -2.06
CA GLN A 286 18.39 7.16 -3.28
C GLN A 286 17.26 8.15 -3.59
N HIS A 287 16.02 7.70 -3.45
CA HIS A 287 14.81 8.48 -3.79
C HIS A 287 14.12 9.14 -2.59
N LYS A 288 14.71 9.02 -1.39
CA LYS A 288 14.18 9.61 -0.16
C LYS A 288 12.74 9.18 0.16
N LYS A 289 12.43 7.90 -0.06
CA LYS A 289 11.10 7.31 0.17
C LYS A 289 11.11 6.41 1.40
N SER A 290 10.01 6.39 2.16
CA SER A 290 9.83 5.42 3.25
C SER A 290 9.69 4.01 2.65
N GLN A 291 10.03 2.98 3.42
CA GLN A 291 10.08 1.59 2.98
C GLN A 291 9.27 0.69 3.91
N GLN A 292 8.55 -0.28 3.34
CA GLN A 292 7.69 -1.22 4.05
C GLN A 292 7.70 -2.59 3.36
N LEU A 293 7.62 -3.68 4.13
CA LEU A 293 7.24 -4.99 3.61
C LEU A 293 5.72 -5.12 3.76
N GLU A 294 4.98 -5.06 2.66
CA GLU A 294 3.50 -4.96 2.69
C GLU A 294 2.82 -6.30 2.87
N ARG A 295 3.35 -7.35 2.22
CA ARG A 295 2.85 -8.71 2.40
C ARG A 295 3.98 -9.69 2.63
N LEU A 296 3.91 -10.36 3.77
CA LEU A 296 4.74 -11.51 4.13
C LEU A 296 3.82 -12.62 4.62
N ALA A 297 3.73 -13.72 3.88
CA ALA A 297 2.89 -14.85 4.29
C ALA A 297 3.52 -16.19 3.90
N THR A 298 3.14 -17.26 4.59
CA THR A 298 3.40 -18.63 4.14
C THR A 298 2.16 -19.17 3.43
N THR A 299 2.35 -19.88 2.32
CA THR A 299 1.25 -20.61 1.65
C THR A 299 1.15 -22.07 2.10
N LYS A 300 2.10 -22.53 2.94
CA LYS A 300 2.12 -23.87 3.52
C LYS A 300 2.22 -23.77 5.03
N PHE A 301 1.10 -24.05 5.70
CA PHE A 301 1.10 -24.28 7.14
C PHE A 301 1.44 -25.75 7.41
N PRO A 302 2.29 -26.05 8.41
CA PRO A 302 2.39 -27.41 8.91
C PRO A 302 0.99 -27.87 9.34
N THR A 303 0.55 -29.04 8.86
CA THR A 303 -0.67 -29.66 9.35
C THR A 303 -0.46 -29.99 10.82
N ILE A 304 -1.06 -29.21 11.72
CA ILE A 304 -1.11 -29.56 13.14
C ILE A 304 -2.06 -30.74 13.25
N SER A 305 -1.50 -31.95 13.34
CA SER A 305 -2.28 -33.15 13.65
C SER A 305 -2.96 -32.94 15.00
N GLY A 306 -4.29 -33.11 15.05
CA GLY A 306 -5.08 -32.98 16.28
C GLY A 306 -5.98 -31.76 16.38
N LEU A 307 -5.95 -30.82 15.43
CA LEU A 307 -7.05 -29.86 15.31
C LEU A 307 -8.26 -30.56 14.69
N PRO A 308 -9.48 -30.39 15.25
CA PRO A 308 -10.66 -30.99 14.64
C PRO A 308 -10.83 -30.38 13.24
N LYS A 309 -11.10 -31.24 12.26
CA LYS A 309 -11.57 -30.77 10.95
C LYS A 309 -12.97 -30.22 11.16
N PHE A 310 -13.15 -28.92 10.92
CA PHE A 310 -14.46 -28.26 10.88
C PHE A 310 -14.68 -27.71 9.49
#